data_AF-A0A1T4K720-F1
#
_entry.id   AF-A0A1T4K720-F1
#
_cell.length_a   1.000
_cell.length_b   1.000
_cell.length_c   1.000
_cell.angle_alpha   90.00
_cell.angle_beta   90.00
_cell.angle_gamma   90.00
#
_symmetry.space_group_name_H-M   'P 1'
#
loop_
_entity.id
_entity.type
_entity.pdbx_description
1 polymer ?
#
loop_
_entity_poly.entity_id
_entity_poly.type
_entity_poly.pdbx_seq_one_letter_code
_entity_poly.pdbx_strand_id
1 'polypeptide(L)'
;MTVFDIAGDARRVFDVLKAGGIAIFPNDAGYAIMGGSPQALQKIFDTKRRGSHKRHAMLCSLETQREIHVLDSRSRDIIDAITVDYDLPFGAVAPYATDHPLLQRVAPELLQASTANGTIGMLLNAGRLYAELCRLSREAMQPIFGSSANLSGTGPKFRIEDIQPEIKAIADIIVDYGLRKYHHYNRSATIIRFPQVEVIRIGSCYELISDALKRHFQIGLPADPGRDTLPSGHLREFELMATT
;
A
#
# COMPACT_ATOMS: atom_id res chain seq x y z
N MET A 1 29.12 10.13 0.83
CA MET A 1 28.22 9.81 -0.30
C MET A 1 27.20 8.80 0.19
N THR A 2 25.91 9.02 -0.06
CA THR A 2 24.89 8.00 0.22
C THR A 2 24.90 6.96 -0.89
N VAL A 3 24.64 5.69 -0.55
CA VAL A 3 24.60 4.59 -1.54
C VAL A 3 23.42 4.75 -2.52
N PHE A 4 22.33 5.38 -2.08
CA PHE A 4 21.14 5.61 -2.88
C PHE A 4 20.95 7.10 -3.21
N ASP A 5 20.59 7.40 -4.46
CA ASP A 5 20.09 8.69 -4.90
C ASP A 5 18.56 8.70 -4.84
N ILE A 6 18.03 8.86 -3.62
CA ILE A 6 16.58 8.78 -3.37
C ILE A 6 15.80 9.81 -4.20
N ALA A 7 16.32 11.03 -4.32
CA ALA A 7 15.64 12.11 -5.04
C ALA A 7 15.65 11.87 -6.55
N GLY A 8 16.79 11.47 -7.13
CA GLY A 8 16.90 11.12 -8.53
C GLY A 8 16.06 9.89 -8.89
N ASP A 9 16.08 8.85 -8.06
CA ASP A 9 15.29 7.64 -8.28
C ASP A 9 13.78 7.93 -8.19
N ALA A 10 13.35 8.71 -7.19
CA ALA A 10 11.96 9.15 -7.08
C ALA A 10 11.53 9.95 -8.31
N ARG A 11 12.39 10.85 -8.80
CA ARG A 11 12.10 11.64 -10.02
C ARG A 11 11.91 10.73 -11.23
N ARG A 12 12.85 9.83 -11.50
CA ARG A 12 12.77 8.91 -12.65
C ARG A 12 11.52 8.03 -12.60
N VAL A 13 11.20 7.49 -11.42
CA VAL A 13 9.98 6.69 -11.22
C VAL A 13 8.73 7.54 -11.43
N PHE A 14 8.69 8.73 -10.84
CA PHE A 14 7.54 9.62 -10.95
C PHE A 14 7.30 10.08 -12.38
N ASP A 15 8.34 10.39 -13.15
CA ASP A 15 8.21 10.83 -14.54
C ASP A 15 7.60 9.72 -15.42
N VAL A 16 8.00 8.46 -15.21
CA VAL A 16 7.38 7.30 -15.87
C VAL A 16 5.90 7.16 -15.51
N LEU A 17 5.57 7.25 -14.22
CA LEU A 17 4.18 7.16 -13.76
C LEU A 17 3.35 8.33 -14.28
N LYS A 18 3.87 9.56 -14.28
CA LYS A 18 3.18 10.74 -14.82
C LYS A 18 2.95 10.62 -16.34
N ALA A 19 3.84 9.97 -17.07
CA ALA A 19 3.67 9.64 -18.48
C ALA A 19 2.67 8.47 -18.73
N GLY A 20 2.08 7.91 -17.68
CA GLY A 20 1.09 6.83 -17.76
C GLY A 20 1.67 5.42 -17.78
N GLY A 21 2.97 5.26 -17.51
CA GLY A 21 3.68 3.97 -17.49
C GLY A 21 3.53 3.17 -16.20
N ILE A 22 4.34 2.12 -16.09
CA ILE A 22 4.41 1.16 -14.97
C ILE A 22 5.79 1.22 -14.33
N ALA A 23 5.83 1.34 -13.00
CA ALA A 23 7.07 1.33 -12.24
C ALA A 23 7.08 0.20 -11.20
N ILE A 24 8.23 -0.45 -11.05
CA ILE A 24 8.54 -1.30 -9.89
C ILE A 24 9.58 -0.61 -9.03
N PHE A 25 9.32 -0.50 -7.73
CA PHE A 25 10.25 0.13 -6.79
C PHE A 25 10.09 -0.43 -5.37
N PRO A 26 11.13 -0.30 -4.53
CA PRO A 26 11.11 -0.80 -3.18
C PRO A 26 10.32 0.10 -2.23
N ASN A 27 9.65 -0.52 -1.28
CA ASN A 27 9.20 0.07 -0.01
C ASN A 27 9.65 -0.84 1.14
N ASP A 28 9.46 -0.42 2.39
CA ASP A 28 10.00 -1.18 3.53
C ASP A 28 9.33 -2.55 3.74
N ALA A 29 8.10 -2.73 3.27
CA ALA A 29 7.34 -3.98 3.34
C ALA A 29 7.45 -4.85 2.05
N GLY A 30 8.34 -4.52 1.12
CA GLY A 30 8.59 -5.29 -0.11
C GLY A 30 8.67 -4.41 -1.36
N TYR A 31 8.60 -5.01 -2.54
CA TYR A 31 8.54 -4.28 -3.81
C TYR A 31 7.09 -4.01 -4.22
N ALA A 32 6.83 -2.80 -4.70
CA ALA A 32 5.56 -2.38 -5.27
C ALA A 32 5.64 -2.35 -6.81
N ILE A 33 4.50 -2.57 -7.45
CA ILE A 33 4.24 -2.28 -8.86
C ILE A 33 3.09 -1.27 -8.92
N MET A 34 3.37 -0.10 -9.49
CA MET A 34 2.45 1.03 -9.60
C MET A 34 2.20 1.37 -11.06
N GLY A 35 0.98 1.80 -11.38
CA GLY A 35 0.60 2.28 -12.70
C GLY A 35 0.13 3.72 -12.65
N GLY A 36 0.53 4.50 -13.66
CA GLY A 36 0.20 5.92 -13.78
C GLY A 36 -1.07 6.23 -14.59
N SER A 37 -1.61 5.23 -15.27
CA SER A 37 -2.80 5.34 -16.13
C SER A 37 -3.76 4.16 -15.91
N PRO A 38 -5.04 4.29 -16.29
CA PRO A 38 -5.97 3.16 -16.31
C PRO A 38 -5.45 1.97 -17.12
N GLN A 39 -4.81 2.23 -18.27
CA GLN A 39 -4.25 1.20 -19.15
C GLN A 39 -3.09 0.45 -18.46
N ALA A 40 -2.20 1.18 -17.79
CA ALA A 40 -1.11 0.59 -17.01
C ALA A 40 -1.65 -0.30 -15.88
N LEU A 41 -2.68 0.17 -15.17
CA LEU A 41 -3.28 -0.56 -14.06
C LEU A 41 -4.04 -1.81 -14.52
N GLN A 42 -4.74 -1.73 -15.65
CA GLN A 42 -5.34 -2.90 -16.29
C GLN A 42 -4.29 -3.93 -16.68
N LYS A 43 -3.19 -3.51 -17.33
CA LYS A 43 -2.06 -4.39 -17.67
C LYS A 43 -1.46 -5.07 -16.43
N ILE A 44 -1.30 -4.33 -15.33
CA ILE A 44 -0.87 -4.88 -14.03
C ILE A 44 -1.87 -5.91 -13.51
N PHE A 45 -3.17 -5.59 -13.55
CA PHE A 45 -4.23 -6.48 -13.06
C PHE A 45 -4.25 -7.81 -13.81
N ASP A 46 -4.22 -7.75 -15.15
CA ASP A 46 -4.25 -8.91 -16.04
C ASP A 46 -3.01 -9.78 -15.86
N THR A 47 -1.82 -9.16 -15.86
CA THR A 47 -0.54 -9.86 -15.70
C THR A 47 -0.46 -10.56 -14.34
N LYS A 48 -0.96 -9.91 -13.28
CA LYS A 48 -1.00 -10.51 -11.93
C LYS A 48 -2.06 -11.59 -11.76
N ARG A 49 -2.93 -11.81 -12.75
CA ARG A 49 -4.09 -12.73 -12.67
C ARG A 49 -4.94 -12.46 -11.43
N ARG A 50 -5.27 -11.20 -11.20
CA ARG A 50 -6.00 -10.79 -9.99
C ARG A 50 -7.45 -11.25 -10.02
N GLY A 51 -7.94 -11.70 -8.86
CA GLY A 51 -9.37 -11.87 -8.64
C GLY A 51 -10.08 -10.53 -8.48
N SER A 52 -11.36 -10.47 -8.85
CA SER A 52 -12.23 -9.28 -8.78
C SER A 52 -12.41 -8.70 -7.38
N HIS A 53 -12.09 -9.44 -6.32
CA HIS A 53 -12.14 -9.01 -4.92
C HIS A 53 -10.88 -8.24 -4.48
N LYS A 54 -9.81 -8.22 -5.28
CA LYS A 54 -8.58 -7.49 -4.96
C LYS A 54 -8.75 -6.01 -5.30
N ARG A 55 -8.22 -5.15 -4.43
CA ARG A 55 -8.16 -3.71 -4.62
C ARG A 55 -6.73 -3.22 -4.74
N HIS A 56 -6.54 -2.12 -5.44
CA HIS A 56 -5.29 -1.37 -5.44
C HIS A 56 -5.22 -0.46 -4.21
N ALA A 57 -4.02 -0.31 -3.66
CA ALA A 57 -3.76 0.69 -2.64
C ALA A 57 -3.28 1.98 -3.32
N MET A 58 -3.68 3.12 -2.75
CA MET A 58 -3.19 4.42 -3.17
C MET A 58 -1.81 4.68 -2.59
N LEU A 59 -0.92 5.25 -3.40
CA LEU A 59 0.33 5.85 -2.94
C LEU A 59 0.00 7.12 -2.14
N CYS A 60 0.29 7.15 -0.84
CA CYS A 60 -0.18 8.22 0.03
C CYS A 60 0.84 8.64 1.10
N SER A 61 0.96 9.95 1.36
CA SER A 61 1.63 10.48 2.54
C SER A 61 0.63 10.55 3.71
N LEU A 62 1.13 10.73 4.94
CA LEU A 62 0.27 10.98 6.09
C LEU A 62 -0.57 12.27 5.92
N GLU A 63 0.01 13.30 5.32
CA GLU A 63 -0.71 14.56 5.01
C GLU A 63 -1.89 14.32 4.07
N THR A 64 -1.65 13.68 2.92
CA THR A 64 -2.72 13.37 1.97
C THR A 64 -3.75 12.39 2.56
N GLN A 65 -3.32 11.48 3.44
CA GLN A 65 -4.23 10.58 4.14
C GLN A 65 -5.18 11.35 5.06
N ARG A 66 -4.70 12.34 5.82
CA ARG A 66 -5.52 13.17 6.71
C ARG A 66 -6.57 14.00 5.96
N GLU A 67 -6.28 14.38 4.72
CA GLU A 67 -7.21 15.11 3.87
C GLU A 67 -8.28 14.21 3.24
N ILE A 68 -7.90 12.98 2.87
CA ILE A 68 -8.80 12.08 2.14
C ILE A 68 -9.60 11.20 3.10
N HIS A 69 -9.02 10.64 4.14
CA HIS A 69 -9.75 9.76 5.07
C HIS A 69 -10.63 10.57 6.02
N VAL A 70 -11.92 10.22 6.07
CA VAL A 70 -12.90 10.82 6.99
C VAL A 70 -12.87 10.05 8.29
N LEU A 71 -12.08 10.55 9.24
CA LEU A 71 -11.80 9.90 10.53
C LEU A 71 -12.03 10.85 11.71
N ASP A 72 -12.46 10.28 12.83
CA ASP A 72 -12.51 10.95 14.13
C ASP A 72 -11.09 11.16 14.72
N SER A 73 -11.00 11.95 15.80
CA SER A 73 -9.70 12.24 16.45
C SER A 73 -9.02 10.96 16.93
N ARG A 74 -9.76 10.06 17.59
CA ARG A 74 -9.20 8.81 18.11
C ARG A 74 -8.57 7.95 17.02
N SER A 75 -9.20 7.80 15.87
CA SER A 75 -8.64 7.04 14.74
C SER A 75 -7.38 7.70 14.18
N ARG A 76 -7.34 9.04 14.12
CA ARG A 76 -6.15 9.79 13.70
C ARG A 76 -5.01 9.60 14.69
N ASP A 77 -5.27 9.70 15.99
CA ASP A 77 -4.28 9.50 17.05
C ASP A 77 -3.68 8.09 16.99
N ILE A 78 -4.50 7.06 16.69
CA ILE A 78 -4.00 5.68 16.51
C ILE A 78 -3.07 5.59 15.29
N ILE A 79 -3.44 6.19 14.16
CA ILE A 79 -2.62 6.19 12.94
C ILE A 79 -1.31 6.92 13.20
N ASP A 80 -1.35 8.08 13.85
CA ASP A 80 -0.18 8.87 14.21
C ASP A 80 0.74 8.11 15.17
N ALA A 81 0.20 7.46 16.20
CA ALA A 81 1.00 6.64 17.10
C ALA A 81 1.74 5.53 16.35
N ILE A 82 1.06 4.80 15.45
CA ILE A 82 1.71 3.73 14.67
C ILE A 82 2.78 4.30 13.72
N THR A 83 2.45 5.37 12.99
CA THR A 83 3.26 5.81 11.85
C THR A 83 4.30 6.87 12.19
N VAL A 84 4.01 7.76 13.13
CA VAL A 84 4.89 8.87 13.55
C VAL A 84 5.68 8.49 14.79
N ASP A 85 5.01 8.07 15.87
CA ASP A 85 5.70 7.82 17.15
C ASP A 85 6.50 6.51 17.15
N TYR A 86 5.93 5.45 16.59
CA TYR A 86 6.58 4.14 16.49
C TYR A 86 7.34 3.92 15.17
N ASP A 87 7.21 4.83 14.20
CA ASP A 87 7.87 4.78 12.89
C ASP A 87 7.66 3.43 12.15
N LEU A 88 6.42 2.94 12.12
CA LEU A 88 6.08 1.66 11.48
C LEU A 88 5.31 1.84 10.17
N PRO A 89 5.55 0.98 9.15
CA PRO A 89 4.74 0.96 7.94
C PRO A 89 3.35 0.41 8.24
N PHE A 90 2.33 1.05 7.68
CA PHE A 90 0.96 0.75 8.06
C PHE A 90 -0.03 0.93 6.91
N GLY A 91 -0.92 -0.04 6.74
CA GLY A 91 -2.07 0.06 5.86
C GLY A 91 -3.31 0.53 6.62
N ALA A 92 -3.88 1.65 6.21
CA ALA A 92 -5.14 2.15 6.75
C ALA A 92 -6.26 2.04 5.70
N VAL A 93 -7.41 1.48 6.10
CA VAL A 93 -8.63 1.44 5.27
C VAL A 93 -9.72 2.21 5.99
N ALA A 94 -10.29 3.24 5.37
CA ALA A 94 -11.28 4.10 6.01
C ALA A 94 -12.25 4.71 4.98
N PRO A 95 -13.41 5.24 5.43
CA PRO A 95 -14.23 6.14 4.62
C PRO A 95 -13.41 7.31 4.08
N TYR A 96 -13.79 7.83 2.91
CA TYR A 96 -13.03 8.88 2.25
C TYR A 96 -13.90 10.01 1.71
N ALA A 97 -13.32 11.21 1.65
CA ALA A 97 -13.91 12.41 1.08
C ALA A 97 -13.95 12.28 -0.45
N THR A 98 -15.11 11.92 -0.99
CA THR A 98 -15.29 11.67 -2.43
C THR A 98 -15.05 12.91 -3.28
N ASP A 99 -15.24 14.10 -2.72
CA ASP A 99 -15.04 15.41 -3.35
C ASP A 99 -13.59 15.91 -3.30
N HIS A 100 -12.66 15.15 -2.69
CA HIS A 100 -11.27 15.56 -2.60
C HIS A 100 -10.65 15.76 -4.02
N PRO A 101 -9.98 16.90 -4.30
CA PRO A 101 -9.51 17.24 -5.65
C PRO A 101 -8.57 16.19 -6.29
N LEU A 102 -7.77 15.48 -5.47
CA LEU A 102 -6.90 14.40 -5.96
C LEU A 102 -7.70 13.18 -6.43
N LEU A 103 -8.82 12.86 -5.77
CA LEU A 103 -9.68 11.73 -6.13
C LEU A 103 -10.57 12.05 -7.33
N GLN A 104 -10.97 13.31 -7.51
CA GLN A 104 -11.70 13.79 -8.69
C GLN A 104 -10.89 13.68 -10.00
N ARG A 105 -9.57 13.48 -9.91
CA ARG A 105 -8.70 13.20 -11.07
C ARG A 105 -8.54 11.72 -11.39
N VAL A 106 -9.08 10.84 -10.56
CA VAL A 106 -9.01 9.39 -10.76
C VAL A 106 -10.11 8.99 -11.74
N ALA A 107 -9.77 8.22 -12.76
CA ALA A 107 -10.77 7.63 -13.65
C ALA A 107 -11.80 6.82 -12.84
N PRO A 108 -13.12 6.95 -13.10
CA PRO A 108 -14.15 6.31 -12.29
C PRO A 108 -13.95 4.79 -12.10
N GLU A 109 -13.55 4.09 -13.17
CA GLU A 109 -13.32 2.64 -13.16
C GLU A 109 -12.16 2.27 -12.24
N LEU A 110 -11.13 3.11 -12.20
CA LEU A 110 -9.98 2.92 -11.33
C LEU A 110 -10.33 3.19 -9.87
N LEU A 111 -11.12 4.22 -9.60
CA LEU A 111 -11.60 4.51 -8.25
C LEU A 111 -12.45 3.35 -7.74
N GLN A 112 -13.34 2.81 -8.58
CA GLN A 112 -14.14 1.63 -8.27
C GLN A 112 -13.27 0.38 -8.00
N ALA A 113 -12.23 0.14 -8.80
CA ALA A 113 -11.28 -0.96 -8.61
C ALA A 113 -10.36 -0.79 -7.38
N SER A 114 -10.31 0.41 -6.79
CA SER A 114 -9.45 0.73 -5.64
C SER A 114 -10.24 0.96 -4.35
N THR A 115 -11.57 0.97 -4.42
CA THR A 115 -12.47 1.22 -3.29
C THR A 115 -13.43 0.05 -3.09
N ALA A 116 -13.96 -0.08 -1.88
CA ALA A 116 -15.05 -1.00 -1.58
C ALA A 116 -15.81 -0.54 -0.35
N ASN A 117 -17.13 -0.70 -0.35
CA ASN A 117 -18.01 -0.33 0.78
C ASN A 117 -17.77 1.11 1.28
N GLY A 118 -17.57 2.05 0.35
CA GLY A 118 -17.29 3.45 0.68
C GLY A 118 -15.91 3.72 1.30
N THR A 119 -15.00 2.75 1.28
CA THR A 119 -13.65 2.87 1.86
C THR A 119 -12.54 2.80 0.83
N ILE A 120 -11.40 3.42 1.14
CA ILE A 120 -10.16 3.37 0.35
C ILE A 120 -8.98 2.94 1.20
N GLY A 121 -8.12 2.08 0.65
CA GLY A 121 -6.89 1.61 1.30
C GLY A 121 -5.68 2.46 0.94
N MET A 122 -4.92 2.88 1.95
CA MET A 122 -3.68 3.65 1.80
C MET A 122 -2.54 2.97 2.56
N LEU A 123 -1.36 2.94 1.96
CA LEU A 123 -0.12 2.53 2.64
C LEU A 123 0.61 3.77 3.13
N LEU A 124 1.02 3.75 4.38
CA LEU A 124 1.67 4.85 5.10
C LEU A 124 3.04 4.42 5.60
N ASN A 125 3.92 5.41 5.73
CA ASN A 125 5.27 5.28 6.29
C ASN A 125 6.09 4.06 5.80
N ALA A 126 6.18 3.89 4.48
CA ALA A 126 6.83 2.73 3.87
C ALA A 126 8.25 3.00 3.34
N GLY A 127 8.96 3.93 3.96
CA GLY A 127 10.37 4.23 3.69
C GLY A 127 10.62 5.47 2.82
N ARG A 128 11.90 5.84 2.69
CA ARG A 128 12.33 7.14 2.14
C ARG A 128 11.98 7.37 0.66
N LEU A 129 12.19 6.36 -0.20
CA LEU A 129 11.81 6.45 -1.62
C LEU A 129 10.28 6.59 -1.77
N TYR A 130 9.53 5.84 -0.95
CA TYR A 130 8.07 5.92 -0.93
C TYR A 130 7.61 7.32 -0.52
N ALA A 131 8.20 7.91 0.52
CA ALA A 131 7.90 9.26 0.97
C ALA A 131 8.13 10.33 -0.10
N GLU A 132 9.28 10.28 -0.81
CA GLU A 132 9.54 11.21 -1.92
C GLU A 132 8.55 11.05 -3.08
N LEU A 133 8.16 9.82 -3.43
CA LEU A 133 7.14 9.57 -4.44
C LEU A 133 5.77 10.13 -4.02
N CYS A 134 5.40 9.99 -2.74
CA CYS A 134 4.17 10.58 -2.21
C CYS A 134 4.20 12.12 -2.32
N ARG A 135 5.34 12.74 -2.02
CA ARG A 135 5.51 14.20 -2.17
C ARG A 135 5.33 14.64 -3.62
N LEU A 136 5.99 13.97 -4.57
CA LEU A 136 5.87 14.27 -6.00
C LEU A 136 4.45 14.06 -6.54
N SER A 137 3.80 12.97 -6.14
CA SER A 137 2.40 12.65 -6.44
C SER A 137 1.45 13.77 -6.00
N ARG A 138 1.63 14.23 -4.76
CA ARG A 138 0.85 15.32 -4.16
C ARG A 138 1.08 16.64 -4.89
N GLU A 139 2.33 17.07 -5.05
CA GLU A 139 2.68 18.34 -5.72
C GLU A 139 2.14 18.42 -7.15
N ALA A 140 2.16 17.30 -7.88
CA ALA A 140 1.64 17.23 -9.23
C ALA A 140 0.12 17.00 -9.31
N MET A 141 -0.53 16.74 -8.17
CA MET A 141 -1.93 16.30 -8.10
C MET A 141 -2.19 15.10 -9.05
N GLN A 142 -1.28 14.12 -9.00
CA GLN A 142 -1.28 12.93 -9.84
C GLN A 142 -1.58 11.69 -8.98
N PRO A 143 -2.80 11.14 -9.02
CA PRO A 143 -3.09 9.92 -8.27
C PRO A 143 -2.30 8.74 -8.83
N ILE A 144 -1.72 7.94 -7.93
CA ILE A 144 -0.93 6.75 -8.25
C ILE A 144 -1.48 5.59 -7.44
N PHE A 145 -1.78 4.49 -8.12
CA PHE A 145 -2.31 3.28 -7.53
C PHE A 145 -1.42 2.09 -7.86
N GLY A 146 -1.52 1.05 -7.05
CA GLY A 146 -0.85 -0.20 -7.35
C GLY A 146 -0.92 -1.19 -6.20
N SER A 147 0.10 -2.05 -6.15
CA SER A 147 0.14 -3.17 -5.21
C SER A 147 1.54 -3.75 -5.09
N SER A 148 1.71 -4.82 -4.32
CA SER A 148 2.97 -5.57 -4.30
C SER A 148 3.35 -6.15 -5.67
N ALA A 149 4.63 -6.23 -6.00
CA ALA A 149 5.15 -6.71 -7.28
C ALA A 149 5.32 -8.25 -7.28
N ASN A 150 4.20 -8.97 -7.39
CA ASN A 150 4.16 -10.43 -7.43
C ASN A 150 2.91 -10.95 -8.15
N LEU A 151 2.93 -12.19 -8.63
CA LEU A 151 1.67 -12.85 -9.05
C LEU A 151 0.71 -12.98 -7.86
N SER A 152 -0.60 -12.84 -8.12
CA SER A 152 -1.62 -12.96 -7.08
C SER A 152 -1.50 -14.30 -6.33
N GLY A 153 -1.63 -14.26 -5.00
CA GLY A 153 -1.52 -15.46 -4.14
C GLY A 153 -0.09 -15.94 -3.84
N THR A 154 0.95 -15.41 -4.49
CA THR A 154 2.34 -15.91 -4.33
C THR A 154 3.18 -15.21 -3.25
N GLY A 155 2.54 -14.37 -2.43
CA GLY A 155 3.20 -13.56 -1.40
C GLY A 155 4.04 -12.39 -1.96
N PRO A 156 4.31 -11.36 -1.13
CA PRO A 156 5.15 -10.23 -1.52
C PRO A 156 6.60 -10.69 -1.79
N LYS A 157 7.30 -9.95 -2.65
CA LYS A 157 8.73 -10.15 -2.92
C LYS A 157 9.54 -9.03 -2.29
N PHE A 158 10.68 -9.39 -1.69
CA PHE A 158 11.50 -8.47 -0.90
C PHE A 158 12.84 -8.15 -1.56
N ARG A 159 13.09 -8.62 -2.78
CA ARG A 159 14.21 -8.26 -3.66
C ARG A 159 13.80 -8.54 -5.11
N ILE A 160 14.44 -7.90 -6.07
CA ILE A 160 14.06 -7.97 -7.50
C ILE A 160 14.23 -9.38 -8.08
N GLU A 161 15.20 -10.14 -7.59
CA GLU A 161 15.50 -11.49 -8.06
C GLU A 161 14.33 -12.46 -7.81
N ASP A 162 13.57 -12.24 -6.74
CA ASP A 162 12.41 -13.07 -6.40
C ASP A 162 11.13 -12.66 -7.14
N ILE A 163 11.14 -11.54 -7.87
CA ILE A 163 10.00 -11.08 -8.68
C ILE A 163 9.93 -11.90 -9.97
N GLN A 164 8.74 -12.42 -10.25
CA GLN A 164 8.47 -13.23 -11.43
C GLN A 164 8.80 -12.49 -12.74
N PRO A 165 9.40 -13.14 -13.74
CA PRO A 165 9.82 -12.51 -15.00
C PRO A 165 8.70 -11.73 -15.70
N GLU A 166 7.48 -12.26 -15.74
CA GLU A 166 6.32 -11.63 -16.37
C GLU A 166 5.90 -10.33 -15.66
N ILE A 167 6.12 -10.21 -14.35
CA ILE A 167 5.86 -8.98 -13.59
C ILE A 167 6.93 -7.93 -13.91
N LYS A 168 8.20 -8.35 -14.03
CA LYS A 168 9.29 -7.45 -14.41
C LYS A 168 9.15 -6.96 -15.85
N ALA A 169 8.72 -7.84 -16.76
CA ALA A 169 8.63 -7.57 -18.19
C ALA A 169 7.62 -6.46 -18.56
N ILE A 170 6.65 -6.17 -17.69
CA ILE A 170 5.67 -5.11 -17.93
C ILE A 170 6.08 -3.74 -17.39
N ALA A 171 7.16 -3.65 -16.62
CA ALA A 171 7.61 -2.41 -16.01
C ALA A 171 8.45 -1.58 -16.98
N ASP A 172 8.14 -0.29 -17.08
CA ASP A 172 8.91 0.68 -17.87
C ASP A 172 10.14 1.17 -17.08
N ILE A 173 10.11 1.04 -15.75
CA ILE A 173 11.25 1.29 -14.87
C ILE A 173 11.25 0.34 -13.67
N ILE A 174 12.45 -0.10 -13.28
CA ILE A 174 12.70 -0.85 -12.05
C ILE A 174 13.78 -0.12 -11.26
N VAL A 175 13.50 0.22 -10.00
CA VAL A 175 14.48 0.67 -9.02
C VAL A 175 14.76 -0.50 -8.08
N ASP A 176 16.04 -0.79 -7.82
CA ASP A 176 16.48 -1.92 -7.00
C ASP A 176 17.35 -1.45 -5.84
N TYR A 177 16.86 -1.63 -4.61
CA TYR A 177 17.61 -1.36 -3.37
C TYR A 177 17.89 -2.65 -2.58
N GLY A 178 17.93 -3.80 -3.26
CA GLY A 178 18.19 -5.11 -2.67
C GLY A 178 17.10 -5.57 -1.71
N LEU A 179 17.52 -6.34 -0.70
CA LEU A 179 16.64 -6.97 0.27
C LEU A 179 15.96 -5.94 1.19
N ARG A 180 14.63 -6.01 1.31
CA ARG A 180 13.84 -5.05 2.09
C ARG A 180 13.86 -5.31 3.59
N LYS A 181 13.77 -4.21 4.36
CA LYS A 181 13.87 -4.12 5.83
C LYS A 181 13.02 -5.18 6.54
N TYR A 182 11.77 -5.35 6.13
CA TYR A 182 10.80 -6.22 6.80
C TYR A 182 10.62 -7.60 6.13
N HIS A 183 11.63 -8.10 5.40
CA HIS A 183 11.53 -9.38 4.70
C HIS A 183 11.26 -10.59 5.61
N HIS A 184 11.75 -10.60 6.85
CA HIS A 184 11.56 -11.71 7.80
C HIS A 184 10.08 -12.00 8.09
N TYR A 185 9.20 -11.00 8.02
CA TYR A 185 7.76 -11.20 8.20
C TYR A 185 7.13 -12.02 7.08
N ASN A 186 7.73 -12.01 5.89
CA ASN A 186 7.23 -12.70 4.70
C ASN A 186 5.74 -12.40 4.35
N ARG A 187 5.22 -11.30 4.88
CA ARG A 187 3.90 -10.72 4.61
C ARG A 187 4.12 -9.22 4.34
N SER A 188 3.19 -8.60 3.63
CA SER A 188 3.20 -7.16 3.40
C SER A 188 2.73 -6.42 4.67
N ALA A 189 2.67 -5.08 4.65
CA ALA A 189 2.35 -4.27 5.82
C ALA A 189 1.05 -4.70 6.53
N THR A 190 0.98 -4.56 7.85
CA THR A 190 -0.27 -4.74 8.62
C THR A 190 -1.34 -3.78 8.10
N ILE A 191 -2.59 -4.26 7.96
CA ILE A 191 -3.73 -3.44 7.52
C ILE A 191 -4.83 -3.46 8.57
N ILE A 192 -5.28 -2.28 8.99
CA ILE A 192 -6.42 -2.10 9.88
C ILE A 192 -7.46 -1.20 9.23
N ARG A 193 -8.74 -1.55 9.40
CA ARG A 193 -9.89 -0.78 8.98
C ARG A 193 -10.37 0.12 10.13
N PHE A 194 -10.64 1.37 9.81
CA PHE A 194 -11.14 2.39 10.71
C PHE A 194 -12.57 2.83 10.33
N PRO A 195 -13.35 3.36 11.29
CA PRO A 195 -13.00 3.64 12.70
C PRO A 195 -13.07 2.44 13.64
N GLN A 196 -13.47 1.25 13.17
CA GLN A 196 -13.68 0.08 14.03
C GLN A 196 -12.39 -0.53 14.61
N VAL A 197 -11.22 -0.12 14.11
CA VAL A 197 -9.90 -0.69 14.44
C VAL A 197 -9.89 -2.21 14.23
N GLU A 198 -10.39 -2.62 13.07
CA GLU A 198 -10.52 -4.02 12.69
C GLU A 198 -9.33 -4.49 11.87
N VAL A 199 -8.69 -5.59 12.29
CA VAL A 199 -7.55 -6.16 11.55
C VAL A 199 -8.03 -6.81 10.25
N ILE A 200 -7.60 -6.23 9.12
CA ILE A 200 -7.84 -6.79 7.77
C ILE A 200 -6.71 -7.71 7.38
N ARG A 201 -5.47 -7.36 7.73
CA ARG A 201 -4.29 -8.17 7.50
C ARG A 201 -3.31 -8.09 8.65
N ILE A 202 -2.96 -9.25 9.18
CA ILE A 202 -1.79 -9.44 10.05
C ILE A 202 -0.54 -9.43 9.15
N GLY A 203 0.29 -8.40 9.26
CA GLY A 203 1.38 -8.15 8.32
C GLY A 203 2.71 -7.85 9.01
N SER A 204 3.57 -7.11 8.31
CA SER A 204 4.83 -6.61 8.89
C SER A 204 4.56 -5.79 10.16
N CYS A 205 5.42 -5.98 11.17
CA CYS A 205 5.39 -5.26 12.46
C CYS A 205 4.09 -5.41 13.26
N TYR A 206 3.30 -6.46 13.01
CA TYR A 206 1.99 -6.63 13.66
C TYR A 206 2.08 -6.68 15.19
N GLU A 207 3.09 -7.36 15.72
CA GLU A 207 3.36 -7.48 17.15
C GLU A 207 3.69 -6.13 17.79
N LEU A 208 4.43 -5.26 17.10
CA LEU A 208 4.75 -3.91 17.57
C LEU A 208 3.50 -3.01 17.55
N ILE A 209 2.71 -3.10 16.48
CA ILE A 209 1.43 -2.38 16.35
C ILE A 209 0.45 -2.83 17.44
N SER A 210 0.33 -4.14 17.67
CA SER A 210 -0.55 -4.71 18.68
C SER A 210 -0.15 -4.26 20.09
N ASP A 211 1.15 -4.26 20.41
CA ASP A 211 1.65 -3.74 21.69
C ASP A 211 1.34 -2.24 21.86
N ALA A 212 1.63 -1.42 20.84
CA ALA A 212 1.34 0.02 20.87
C ALA A 212 -0.16 0.29 21.12
N LEU A 213 -1.04 -0.41 20.41
CA LEU A 213 -2.50 -0.25 20.54
C LEU A 213 -3.01 -0.68 21.92
N LYS A 214 -2.45 -1.76 22.46
CA LYS A 214 -2.80 -2.24 23.80
C LYS A 214 -2.35 -1.25 24.88
N ARG A 215 -1.12 -0.75 24.79
CA ARG A 215 -0.52 0.14 25.80
C ARG A 215 -1.19 1.51 25.86
N HIS A 216 -1.41 2.13 24.70
CA HIS A 216 -1.81 3.54 24.64
C HIS A 216 -3.31 3.74 24.44
N PHE A 217 -4.00 2.76 23.84
CA PHE A 217 -5.43 2.90 23.48
C PHE A 217 -6.34 1.83 24.09
N GLN A 218 -5.77 0.90 24.89
CA GLN A 218 -6.46 -0.23 25.51
C GLN A 218 -7.20 -1.11 24.49
N ILE A 219 -6.67 -1.21 23.27
CA ILE A 219 -7.22 -2.03 22.20
C ILE A 219 -6.43 -3.34 22.10
N GLY A 220 -7.12 -4.47 22.28
CA GLY A 220 -6.55 -5.80 22.04
C GLY A 220 -6.82 -6.24 20.61
N LEU A 221 -5.77 -6.54 19.85
CA LEU A 221 -5.87 -7.14 18.52
C LEU A 221 -5.86 -8.68 18.61
N PRO A 222 -6.44 -9.40 17.62
CA PRO A 222 -6.41 -10.87 17.59
C PRO A 222 -4.97 -11.41 17.55
N ALA A 223 -4.76 -12.62 18.09
CA ALA A 223 -3.47 -13.30 17.98
C ALA A 223 -3.17 -13.67 16.52
N ASP A 224 -1.90 -13.61 16.12
CA ASP A 224 -1.44 -14.15 14.84
C ASP A 224 -1.41 -15.69 14.92
N PRO A 225 -2.23 -16.42 14.14
CA PRO A 225 -2.21 -17.87 14.14
C PRO A 225 -0.95 -18.46 13.49
N GLY A 226 -0.07 -17.62 12.97
CA GLY A 226 1.17 -18.03 12.29
C GLY A 226 0.97 -18.23 10.79
N ARG A 227 2.10 -18.34 10.08
CA ARG A 227 2.10 -18.41 8.62
C ARG A 227 1.60 -19.74 8.07
N ASP A 228 1.77 -20.83 8.81
CA ASP A 228 1.30 -22.15 8.37
C ASP A 228 -0.23 -22.19 8.31
N THR A 229 -0.90 -21.50 9.24
CA THR A 229 -2.36 -21.40 9.29
C THR A 229 -2.89 -20.25 8.43
N LEU A 230 -2.20 -19.10 8.41
CA LEU A 230 -2.65 -17.90 7.69
C LEU A 230 -1.53 -17.31 6.81
N PRO A 231 -1.18 -17.93 5.66
CA PRO A 231 -0.02 -17.53 4.88
C PRO A 231 -0.04 -16.06 4.44
N SER A 232 -1.18 -15.56 3.97
CA SER A 232 -1.35 -14.18 3.47
C SER A 232 -1.51 -13.14 4.58
N GLY A 233 -1.87 -13.58 5.79
CA GLY A 233 -2.26 -12.71 6.90
C GLY A 233 -3.66 -12.11 6.79
N HIS A 234 -4.37 -12.30 5.67
CA HIS A 234 -5.69 -11.69 5.46
C HIS A 234 -6.77 -12.43 6.25
N LEU A 235 -7.39 -11.76 7.22
CA LEU A 235 -8.50 -12.32 8.00
C LEU A 235 -9.85 -12.23 7.25
N ARG A 236 -9.93 -11.38 6.23
CA ARG A 236 -11.17 -11.03 5.52
C ARG A 236 -10.99 -10.96 4.00
N GLU A 237 -10.21 -11.88 3.43
CA GLU A 237 -9.75 -11.82 2.04
C GLU A 237 -10.89 -11.71 1.00
N PHE A 238 -12.05 -12.30 1.28
CA PHE A 238 -13.20 -12.37 0.37
C PHE A 238 -14.38 -11.48 0.73
N GLU A 239 -14.26 -10.65 1.78
CA GLU A 239 -15.32 -9.74 2.22
C GLU A 239 -15.73 -8.72 1.14
N LEU A 240 -14.85 -8.46 0.16
CA LEU A 240 -15.04 -7.50 -0.93
C LEU A 240 -15.39 -8.16 -2.28
N MET A 241 -15.75 -9.45 -2.28
CA MET A 241 -16.32 -10.07 -3.47
C MET A 241 -17.62 -9.35 -3.83
N ALA A 242 -17.75 -8.93 -5.09
CA ALA A 242 -19.02 -8.43 -5.59
C ALA A 242 -20.03 -9.59 -5.51
N THR A 243 -21.16 -9.37 -4.84
CA THR A 243 -22.34 -10.21 -5.04
C THR A 243 -22.74 -10.09 -6.50
N THR A 244 -22.76 -11.22 -7.20
CA THR A 244 -23.27 -11.36 -8.57
C THR A 244 -24.71 -10.88 -8.69
#